data_AF-A0A7S4RK34-F1
#
_entry.id   AF-A0A7S4RK34-F1
#
_cell.length_a   1.000
_cell.length_b   1.000
_cell.length_c   1.000
_cell.angle_alpha   90.00
_cell.angle_beta   90.00
_cell.angle_gamma   90.00
#
_symmetry.space_group_name_H-M   'P 1'
#
loop_
_entity.id
_entity.type
_entity.pdbx_description
1 polymer ?
#
loop_
_entity_poly.entity_id
_entity_poly.type
_entity_poly.pdbx_seq_one_letter_code
_entity_poly.pdbx_strand_id
1 'polypeptide(L)'
;QFRHMGHAYQDDRYPIQFKYCGSAAGSDVSRNSITSSNQRCISIDGTSDVTVSNNTALEAPGMCYHIGNEAENNIFEKNIAALSKSMSTGTSYPHDGYGPSFSYYSPNNDFIGNVAAGGDGYGFISWLNSAMKTESGAYSAALGNPRYMDYGLFKDNVAHSYQKRGMEFRYFEQGIQANKAKGIKQLVMENVKSYRNKLSGIRLHYGQGATLK
;
A
#
# COMPACT_ATOMS: atom_id res chain seq x y z
N GLN A 1 -10.36 -19.65 -0.03
CA GLN A 1 -10.41 -18.96 1.28
C GLN A 1 -9.11 -19.24 2.02
N PHE A 2 -8.53 -18.23 2.68
CA PHE A 2 -7.32 -18.32 3.51
C PHE A 2 -7.67 -17.86 4.92
N ARG A 3 -7.45 -18.70 5.93
CA ARG A 3 -7.82 -18.40 7.31
C ARG A 3 -6.69 -18.82 8.25
N HIS A 4 -6.35 -17.96 9.22
CA HIS A 4 -5.24 -18.20 10.16
C HIS A 4 -3.89 -18.46 9.46
N MET A 5 -3.74 -17.94 8.25
CA MET A 5 -2.51 -18.03 7.46
C MET A 5 -1.50 -16.95 7.87
N GLY A 6 -0.25 -17.17 7.51
CA GLY A 6 0.89 -16.33 7.87
C GLY A 6 1.40 -16.61 9.28
N HIS A 7 2.62 -16.16 9.59
CA HIS A 7 3.22 -16.29 10.91
C HIS A 7 3.54 -14.90 11.46
N ALA A 8 2.91 -14.56 12.58
CA ALA A 8 3.16 -13.28 13.24
C ALA A 8 4.64 -13.14 13.63
N TYR A 9 5.17 -11.93 13.47
CA TYR A 9 6.54 -11.55 13.82
C TYR A 9 7.64 -12.24 13.01
N GLN A 10 7.29 -12.90 11.89
CA GLN A 10 8.26 -13.49 10.97
C GLN A 10 8.17 -12.81 9.61
N ASP A 11 9.31 -12.36 9.11
CA ASP A 11 9.41 -11.80 7.77
C ASP A 11 9.07 -12.88 6.73
N ASP A 12 8.41 -12.46 5.65
CA ASP A 12 8.08 -13.32 4.51
C ASP A 12 7.25 -14.57 4.85
N ARG A 13 6.33 -14.43 5.81
CA ARG A 13 5.36 -15.46 6.20
C ARG A 13 3.95 -14.88 6.16
N TYR A 14 3.49 -14.53 4.97
CA TYR A 14 2.17 -13.92 4.75
C TYR A 14 1.24 -14.88 3.99
N PRO A 15 -0.10 -14.70 4.07
CA PRO A 15 -1.05 -15.58 3.38
C PRO A 15 -0.80 -15.75 1.87
N ILE A 16 -0.52 -14.64 1.18
CA ILE A 16 -0.12 -14.63 -0.23
C ILE A 16 1.03 -13.65 -0.37
N GLN A 17 2.13 -14.07 -0.99
CA GLN A 17 3.30 -13.23 -1.19
C GLN A 17 3.91 -13.43 -2.58
N PHE A 18 4.18 -12.31 -3.26
CA PHE A 18 5.08 -12.21 -4.40
C PHE A 18 6.34 -11.52 -3.90
N LYS A 19 7.49 -12.19 -3.99
CA LYS A 19 8.75 -11.68 -3.47
C LYS A 19 9.81 -11.78 -4.56
N TYR A 20 10.22 -10.62 -5.07
CA TYR A 20 11.30 -10.46 -6.06
C TYR A 20 11.16 -11.38 -7.28
N CYS A 21 9.95 -11.51 -7.81
CA CYS A 21 9.68 -12.34 -8.98
C CYS A 21 10.04 -11.66 -10.32
N GLY A 22 10.53 -10.42 -10.30
CA GLY A 22 10.66 -9.60 -11.51
C GLY A 22 9.30 -9.27 -12.10
N SER A 23 9.15 -9.34 -13.42
CA SER A 23 7.83 -9.24 -14.04
C SER A 23 7.07 -10.55 -13.89
N ALA A 24 5.91 -10.47 -13.24
CA ALA A 24 4.98 -11.57 -13.04
C ALA A 24 3.73 -11.40 -13.92
N ALA A 25 3.89 -10.84 -15.12
CA ALA A 25 2.81 -10.57 -16.06
C ALA A 25 1.92 -11.80 -16.30
N GLY A 26 0.61 -11.58 -16.27
CA GLY A 26 -0.39 -12.67 -16.36
C GLY A 26 -0.73 -13.31 -15.02
N SER A 27 -0.04 -12.96 -13.93
CA SER A 27 -0.43 -13.38 -12.58
C SER A 27 -1.68 -12.64 -12.13
N ASP A 28 -2.70 -13.40 -11.73
CA ASP A 28 -3.95 -12.90 -11.18
C ASP A 28 -4.21 -13.50 -9.80
N VAL A 29 -4.38 -12.64 -8.81
CA VAL A 29 -4.84 -13.02 -7.47
C VAL A 29 -6.22 -12.42 -7.30
N SER A 30 -7.26 -13.20 -7.59
CA SER A 30 -8.62 -12.67 -7.56
C SER A 30 -9.65 -13.51 -6.82
N ARG A 31 -10.68 -12.83 -6.32
CA ARG A 31 -11.88 -13.43 -5.68
C ARG A 31 -11.56 -14.32 -4.47
N ASN A 32 -10.51 -13.99 -3.73
CA ASN A 32 -10.16 -14.69 -2.50
C ASN A 32 -10.76 -14.01 -1.27
N SER A 33 -11.03 -14.81 -0.24
CA SER A 33 -11.34 -14.34 1.11
C SER A 33 -10.17 -14.67 2.04
N ILE A 34 -9.61 -13.66 2.71
CA ILE A 34 -8.51 -13.77 3.67
C ILE A 34 -9.04 -13.28 5.03
N THR A 35 -9.25 -14.18 5.98
CA THR A 35 -9.92 -13.84 7.25
C THR A 35 -9.08 -14.23 8.44
N SER A 36 -8.93 -13.34 9.42
CA SER A 36 -8.20 -13.61 10.67
C SER A 36 -6.80 -14.17 10.40
N SER A 37 -6.04 -13.53 9.50
CA SER A 37 -4.63 -13.86 9.27
C SER A 37 -3.80 -13.52 10.51
N ASN A 38 -2.64 -14.17 10.65
CA ASN A 38 -1.76 -13.89 11.79
C ASN A 38 -0.88 -12.65 11.55
N GLN A 39 -0.65 -12.26 10.29
CA GLN A 39 0.03 -11.04 9.89
C GLN A 39 -0.14 -10.79 8.38
N ARG A 40 -0.49 -9.55 8.02
CA ARG A 40 -0.74 -9.08 6.64
C ARG A 40 -1.75 -9.96 5.87
N CYS A 41 -1.95 -9.66 4.59
CA CYS A 41 -2.86 -10.39 3.70
C CYS A 41 -2.11 -10.76 2.42
N ILE A 42 -1.99 -9.81 1.50
CA ILE A 42 -1.29 -9.98 0.22
C ILE A 42 -0.12 -9.01 0.21
N SER A 43 1.09 -9.55 0.06
CA SER A 43 2.32 -8.77 0.01
C SER A 43 2.99 -8.91 -1.36
N ILE A 44 3.41 -7.80 -1.96
CA ILE A 44 4.16 -7.76 -3.22
C ILE A 44 5.43 -6.93 -3.00
N ASP A 45 6.61 -7.55 -3.08
CA ASP A 45 7.92 -6.91 -2.97
C ASP A 45 8.73 -7.20 -4.25
N GLY A 46 9.45 -6.21 -4.80
CA GLY A 46 10.35 -6.38 -5.96
C GLY A 46 9.74 -7.06 -7.18
N THR A 47 8.41 -6.95 -7.35
CA THR A 47 7.65 -7.68 -8.36
C THR A 47 6.74 -6.71 -9.12
N SER A 48 6.63 -6.90 -10.43
CA SER A 48 5.78 -6.09 -11.31
C SER A 48 4.70 -6.90 -12.01
N ASP A 49 3.71 -6.19 -12.56
CA ASP A 49 2.70 -6.71 -13.50
C ASP A 49 1.75 -7.77 -12.91
N VAL A 50 1.53 -7.75 -11.59
CA VAL A 50 0.52 -8.58 -10.91
C VAL A 50 -0.83 -7.86 -10.87
N THR A 51 -1.90 -8.58 -11.17
CA THR A 51 -3.27 -8.11 -10.92
C THR A 51 -3.79 -8.73 -9.62
N VAL A 52 -4.17 -7.88 -8.66
CA VAL A 52 -4.81 -8.24 -7.40
C VAL A 52 -6.22 -7.66 -7.41
N SER A 53 -7.24 -8.50 -7.65
CA SER A 53 -8.59 -8.00 -7.88
C SER A 53 -9.69 -8.69 -7.08
N ASN A 54 -10.72 -7.95 -6.65
CA ASN A 54 -11.91 -8.53 -6.01
C ASN A 54 -11.64 -9.44 -4.79
N ASN A 55 -10.53 -9.24 -4.07
CA ASN A 55 -10.26 -9.98 -2.84
C ASN A 55 -10.93 -9.28 -1.65
N THR A 56 -11.35 -10.06 -0.66
CA THR A 56 -11.86 -9.54 0.61
C THR A 56 -10.96 -10.00 1.75
N ALA A 57 -10.40 -9.05 2.47
CA ALA A 57 -9.61 -9.29 3.66
C ALA A 57 -10.30 -8.74 4.91
N LEU A 58 -10.35 -9.55 5.96
CA LEU A 58 -11.05 -9.24 7.21
C LEU A 58 -10.17 -9.57 8.41
N GLU A 59 -10.07 -8.64 9.35
CA GLU A 59 -9.40 -8.85 10.66
C GLU A 59 -7.92 -9.25 10.56
N ALA A 60 -7.16 -8.60 9.69
CA ALA A 60 -5.72 -8.85 9.57
C ALA A 60 -4.91 -7.84 10.40
N PRO A 61 -3.98 -8.30 11.26
CA PRO A 61 -3.00 -7.45 11.90
C PRO A 61 -1.87 -7.07 10.94
N GLY A 62 -1.30 -5.88 11.12
CA GLY A 62 -0.22 -5.39 10.28
C GLY A 62 -0.70 -4.72 8.99
N MET A 63 0.18 -4.63 8.01
CA MET A 63 -0.09 -4.11 6.68
C MET A 63 -0.84 -5.13 5.80
N CYS A 64 -2.17 -5.07 5.74
CA CYS A 64 -2.95 -6.11 5.06
C CYS A 64 -2.59 -6.27 3.57
N TYR A 65 -2.88 -5.27 2.73
CA TYR A 65 -2.35 -5.21 1.36
C TYR A 65 -1.05 -4.41 1.38
N HIS A 66 0.07 -5.12 1.21
CA HIS A 66 1.41 -4.55 1.29
C HIS A 66 2.07 -4.50 -0.09
N ILE A 67 2.56 -3.32 -0.46
CA ILE A 67 3.33 -3.09 -1.68
C ILE A 67 4.69 -2.56 -1.27
N GLY A 68 5.69 -3.41 -1.43
CA GLY A 68 7.07 -3.22 -1.01
C GLY A 68 7.84 -2.22 -1.84
N ASN A 69 9.14 -2.19 -1.56
CA ASN A 69 10.11 -1.50 -2.43
C ASN A 69 10.22 -2.28 -3.74
N GLU A 70 10.60 -1.57 -4.81
CA GLU A 70 10.82 -2.15 -6.15
C GLU A 70 9.58 -2.83 -6.78
N ALA A 71 8.41 -2.80 -6.13
CA ALA A 71 7.16 -3.25 -6.71
C ALA A 71 6.54 -2.15 -7.56
N GLU A 72 6.30 -2.42 -8.84
CA GLU A 72 5.82 -1.45 -9.82
C GLU A 72 4.84 -2.03 -10.83
N ASN A 73 4.03 -1.21 -11.48
CA ASN A 73 3.07 -1.60 -12.52
C ASN A 73 2.07 -2.71 -12.06
N ASN A 74 1.83 -2.85 -10.76
CA ASN A 74 0.81 -3.77 -10.26
C ASN A 74 -0.55 -3.07 -10.19
N ILE A 75 -1.62 -3.85 -10.34
CA ILE A 75 -3.00 -3.35 -10.30
C ILE A 75 -3.71 -3.94 -9.08
N PHE A 76 -4.19 -3.07 -8.20
CA PHE A 76 -5.08 -3.39 -7.09
C PHE A 76 -6.46 -2.87 -7.41
N GLU A 77 -7.38 -3.76 -7.78
CA GLU A 77 -8.72 -3.38 -8.23
C GLU A 77 -9.83 -3.99 -7.34
N LYS A 78 -10.75 -3.15 -6.84
CA LYS A 78 -12.00 -3.60 -6.17
C LYS A 78 -11.75 -4.57 -5.00
N ASN A 79 -10.60 -4.45 -4.32
CA ASN A 79 -10.33 -5.21 -3.10
C ASN A 79 -10.96 -4.53 -1.90
N ILE A 80 -11.34 -5.33 -0.91
CA ILE A 80 -11.88 -4.86 0.37
C ILE A 80 -10.92 -5.28 1.47
N ALA A 81 -10.50 -4.34 2.31
CA ALA A 81 -9.92 -4.65 3.61
C ALA A 81 -10.78 -4.04 4.71
N ALA A 82 -11.18 -4.85 5.67
CA ALA A 82 -12.02 -4.43 6.78
C ALA A 82 -11.44 -4.89 8.13
N LEU A 83 -11.65 -4.08 9.15
CA LEU A 83 -11.20 -4.33 10.53
C LEU A 83 -9.69 -4.61 10.63
N SER A 84 -8.86 -3.85 9.90
CA SER A 84 -7.41 -3.98 10.00
C SER A 84 -6.93 -3.63 11.41
N LYS A 85 -6.04 -4.47 11.96
CA LYS A 85 -5.61 -4.39 13.36
C LYS A 85 -4.18 -3.89 13.46
N SER A 86 -3.92 -3.06 14.46
CA SER A 86 -2.55 -2.77 14.87
C SER A 86 -1.96 -4.01 15.54
N MET A 87 -0.65 -4.20 15.42
CA MET A 87 0.09 -5.22 16.15
C MET A 87 1.28 -4.60 16.86
N SER A 88 1.79 -5.26 17.91
CA SER A 88 3.12 -4.92 18.40
C SER A 88 4.12 -5.13 17.26
N THR A 89 5.07 -4.23 17.11
CA THR A 89 6.08 -4.35 16.06
C THR A 89 7.29 -5.06 16.62
N GLY A 90 7.74 -6.11 15.93
CA GLY A 90 9.13 -6.52 16.02
C GLY A 90 10.06 -5.47 15.38
N THR A 91 11.35 -5.75 15.33
CA THR A 91 12.36 -4.84 14.77
C THR A 91 12.29 -4.73 13.23
N SER A 92 11.84 -5.78 12.52
CA SER A 92 11.96 -5.87 11.06
C SER A 92 11.08 -4.89 10.27
N TYR A 93 9.84 -4.64 10.71
CA TYR A 93 8.91 -3.71 10.07
C TYR A 93 8.12 -2.89 11.11
N PRO A 94 8.66 -1.76 11.60
CA PRO A 94 7.99 -0.93 12.61
C PRO A 94 6.65 -0.36 12.12
N HIS A 95 6.41 -0.46 10.82
CA HIS A 95 5.23 0.06 10.17
C HIS A 95 4.02 -0.89 10.22
N ASP A 96 4.22 -2.18 10.48
CA ASP A 96 3.09 -3.10 10.73
C ASP A 96 2.27 -2.67 11.96
N GLY A 97 2.88 -2.01 12.94
CA GLY A 97 2.17 -1.52 14.13
C GLY A 97 1.21 -0.37 13.85
N TYR A 98 1.30 0.24 12.66
CA TYR A 98 0.31 1.20 12.22
C TYR A 98 -1.00 0.56 11.77
N GLY A 99 -1.04 -0.75 11.52
CA GLY A 99 -2.25 -1.48 11.10
C GLY A 99 -2.97 -0.91 9.87
N PRO A 100 -2.28 -0.54 8.77
CA PRO A 100 -2.96 -0.02 7.59
C PRO A 100 -3.64 -1.13 6.78
N SER A 101 -4.76 -0.82 6.15
CA SER A 101 -5.41 -1.74 5.20
C SER A 101 -4.64 -1.86 3.89
N PHE A 102 -4.21 -0.73 3.33
CA PHE A 102 -3.35 -0.67 2.14
C PHE A 102 -2.12 0.18 2.47
N SER A 103 -0.94 -0.38 2.24
CA SER A 103 0.32 0.32 2.46
C SER A 103 1.27 0.12 1.31
N TYR A 104 1.94 1.17 0.86
CA TYR A 104 2.89 1.07 -0.24
C TYR A 104 4.11 1.97 -0.08
N TYR A 105 5.25 1.44 -0.51
CA TYR A 105 6.57 2.10 -0.47
C TYR A 105 7.05 2.54 -1.87
N SER A 106 6.40 2.03 -2.92
CA SER A 106 6.64 2.40 -4.32
C SER A 106 5.35 2.98 -4.94
N PRO A 107 5.39 4.18 -5.54
CA PRO A 107 4.18 4.90 -5.97
C PRO A 107 3.62 4.41 -7.32
N ASN A 108 4.42 3.70 -8.12
CA ASN A 108 4.03 3.27 -9.46
C ASN A 108 3.18 1.98 -9.38
N ASN A 109 2.00 2.07 -8.79
CA ASN A 109 1.03 0.97 -8.73
C ASN A 109 -0.38 1.56 -8.79
N ASP A 110 -1.30 0.88 -9.46
CA ASP A 110 -2.67 1.34 -9.66
C ASP A 110 -3.57 0.83 -8.53
N PHE A 111 -4.33 1.73 -7.92
CA PHE A 111 -5.35 1.45 -6.93
C PHE A 111 -6.70 1.96 -7.44
N ILE A 112 -7.60 1.05 -7.80
CA ILE A 112 -8.86 1.39 -8.47
C ILE A 112 -10.04 0.74 -7.72
N GLY A 113 -10.96 1.55 -7.20
CA GLY A 113 -12.21 1.06 -6.61
C GLY A 113 -12.05 0.22 -5.34
N ASN A 114 -10.92 0.31 -4.63
CA ASN A 114 -10.69 -0.45 -3.41
C ASN A 114 -11.42 0.19 -2.22
N VAL A 115 -11.79 -0.64 -1.24
CA VAL A 115 -12.50 -0.19 -0.04
C VAL A 115 -11.70 -0.59 1.21
N ALA A 116 -11.31 0.42 1.97
CA ALA A 116 -10.73 0.30 3.29
C ALA A 116 -11.83 0.64 4.33
N ALA A 117 -12.32 -0.36 5.05
CA ALA A 117 -13.52 -0.28 5.89
C ALA A 117 -13.23 -0.64 7.36
N GLY A 118 -12.74 0.35 8.10
CA GLY A 118 -12.52 0.26 9.55
C GLY A 118 -11.22 -0.42 9.94
N GLY A 119 -10.66 0.05 11.06
CA GLY A 119 -9.44 -0.50 11.63
C GLY A 119 -8.80 0.44 12.66
N ASP A 120 -7.81 -0.08 13.38
CA ASP A 120 -7.07 0.67 14.42
C ASP A 120 -6.15 1.75 13.82
N GLY A 121 -5.81 1.56 12.56
CA GLY A 121 -4.76 2.25 11.86
C GLY A 121 -5.24 3.22 10.80
N TYR A 122 -4.78 2.96 9.58
CA TYR A 122 -5.00 3.78 8.39
C TYR A 122 -5.76 2.97 7.33
N GLY A 123 -6.56 3.64 6.48
CA GLY A 123 -7.09 2.98 5.30
C GLY A 123 -6.00 2.77 4.25
N PHE A 124 -5.53 3.86 3.66
CA PHE A 124 -4.41 3.88 2.71
C PHE A 124 -3.25 4.68 3.29
N ILE A 125 -2.03 4.19 3.14
CA ILE A 125 -0.82 4.94 3.52
C ILE A 125 0.33 4.73 2.54
N SER A 126 1.00 5.83 2.15
CA SER A 126 2.27 5.78 1.42
C SER A 126 3.45 6.16 2.31
N TRP A 127 4.54 5.42 2.19
CA TRP A 127 5.82 5.73 2.85
C TRP A 127 6.95 5.83 1.83
N LEU A 128 7.01 6.96 1.13
CA LEU A 128 8.05 7.19 0.14
C LEU A 128 9.35 7.64 0.84
N ASN A 129 10.27 6.71 1.04
CA ASN A 129 11.60 7.00 1.59
C ASN A 129 12.48 7.74 0.57
N SER A 130 13.60 8.32 1.00
CA SER A 130 14.52 9.01 0.08
C SER A 130 15.38 8.05 -0.77
N ALA A 131 15.29 6.75 -0.50
CA ALA A 131 15.88 5.66 -1.28
C ALA A 131 15.03 4.41 -1.09
N MET A 132 15.01 3.54 -2.09
CA MET A 132 14.42 2.21 -1.95
C MET A 132 15.36 1.24 -1.21
N LYS A 133 14.76 0.22 -0.61
CA LYS A 133 15.48 -0.92 -0.03
C LYS A 133 15.59 -2.04 -1.05
N THR A 134 16.74 -2.72 -1.03
CA THR A 134 16.96 -4.02 -1.70
C THR A 134 16.22 -5.15 -0.97
N GLU A 135 16.22 -6.36 -1.54
CA GLU A 135 15.66 -7.55 -0.88
C GLU A 135 16.27 -7.80 0.50
N SER A 136 17.58 -7.55 0.65
CA SER A 136 18.29 -7.67 1.93
C SER A 136 17.90 -6.60 2.97
N GLY A 137 17.01 -5.67 2.62
CA GLY A 137 16.51 -4.60 3.48
C GLY A 137 17.43 -3.38 3.56
N ALA A 138 18.54 -3.36 2.83
CA ALA A 138 19.49 -2.24 2.80
C ALA A 138 19.03 -1.14 1.83
N TYR A 139 19.17 0.13 2.23
CA TYR A 139 18.91 1.24 1.32
C TYR A 139 19.95 1.28 0.19
N SER A 140 19.49 1.44 -1.05
CA SER A 140 20.35 1.56 -2.22
C SER A 140 19.94 2.74 -3.09
N ALA A 141 20.87 3.67 -3.30
CA ALA A 141 20.67 4.78 -4.23
C ALA A 141 20.57 4.33 -5.70
N ALA A 142 21.09 3.15 -6.03
CA ALA A 142 21.04 2.59 -7.39
C ALA A 142 19.61 2.20 -7.81
N LEU A 143 18.74 1.89 -6.84
CA LEU A 143 17.32 1.63 -7.08
C LEU A 143 16.52 2.93 -7.28
N GLY A 144 17.14 4.09 -7.05
CA GLY A 144 16.49 5.38 -7.16
C GLY A 144 15.72 5.80 -5.91
N ASN A 145 15.01 6.92 -6.06
CA ASN A 145 14.24 7.55 -4.99
C ASN A 145 12.74 7.47 -5.33
N PRO A 146 11.93 6.75 -4.54
CA PRO A 146 10.51 6.56 -4.84
C PRO A 146 9.71 7.86 -4.76
N ARG A 147 10.24 8.93 -4.16
CA ARG A 147 9.61 10.27 -4.19
C ARG A 147 9.65 10.94 -5.57
N TYR A 148 10.50 10.44 -6.47
CA TYR A 148 10.71 10.96 -7.82
C TYR A 148 10.23 9.98 -8.90
N MET A 149 9.45 8.97 -8.51
CA MET A 149 8.88 7.99 -9.44
C MET A 149 7.46 8.37 -9.81
N ASP A 150 7.03 7.90 -10.98
CA ASP A 150 5.66 8.06 -11.44
C ASP A 150 4.67 7.51 -10.42
N TYR A 151 3.62 8.28 -10.16
CA TYR A 151 2.45 7.74 -9.49
C TYR A 151 1.58 6.94 -10.45
N GLY A 152 1.13 5.77 -9.99
CA GLY A 152 0.02 5.06 -10.60
C GLY A 152 -1.32 5.75 -10.34
N LEU A 153 -2.38 5.16 -10.89
CA LEU A 153 -3.74 5.63 -10.71
C LEU A 153 -4.20 5.45 -9.26
N PHE A 154 -4.84 6.47 -8.70
CA PHE A 154 -5.54 6.36 -7.42
C PHE A 154 -6.98 6.83 -7.60
N LYS A 155 -7.86 5.91 -7.98
CA LYS A 155 -9.19 6.22 -8.49
C LYS A 155 -10.28 5.43 -7.79
N ASP A 156 -11.43 6.05 -7.53
CA ASP A 156 -12.65 5.43 -6.99
C ASP A 156 -12.46 4.74 -5.61
N ASN A 157 -11.34 5.00 -4.92
CA ASN A 157 -11.04 4.35 -3.65
C ASN A 157 -11.84 4.98 -2.50
N VAL A 158 -12.24 4.14 -1.54
CA VAL A 158 -12.99 4.54 -0.36
C VAL A 158 -12.23 4.16 0.91
N ALA A 159 -12.14 5.07 1.88
CA ALA A 159 -11.55 4.79 3.20
C ALA A 159 -12.40 5.36 4.34
N HIS A 160 -12.93 4.52 5.23
CA HIS A 160 -13.76 5.01 6.32
C HIS A 160 -13.63 4.21 7.62
N SER A 161 -14.10 4.79 8.72
CA SER A 161 -14.19 4.15 10.05
C SER A 161 -12.85 3.81 10.71
N TYR A 162 -11.76 4.51 10.39
CA TYR A 162 -10.44 4.27 11.02
C TYR A 162 -10.22 5.07 12.31
N GLN A 163 -9.53 4.47 13.27
CA GLN A 163 -9.12 5.14 14.52
C GLN A 163 -7.96 6.15 14.31
N LYS A 164 -7.29 6.12 13.14
CA LYS A 164 -6.40 7.21 12.70
C LYS A 164 -6.98 7.93 11.48
N ARG A 165 -6.46 7.67 10.29
CA ARG A 165 -6.80 8.43 9.07
C ARG A 165 -7.30 7.52 7.98
N GLY A 166 -8.22 8.00 7.15
CA GLY A 166 -8.68 7.22 6.00
C GLY A 166 -7.57 7.06 4.97
N MET A 167 -6.94 8.15 4.55
CA MET A 167 -5.85 8.14 3.57
C MET A 167 -4.73 9.08 4.00
N GLU A 168 -3.48 8.63 3.97
CA GLU A 168 -2.30 9.47 4.23
C GLU A 168 -1.20 9.23 3.19
N PHE A 169 -0.82 10.30 2.49
CA PHE A 169 0.24 10.24 1.48
C PHE A 169 1.42 11.08 1.96
N ARG A 170 2.58 10.44 2.13
CA ARG A 170 3.79 11.09 2.65
C ARG A 170 4.87 11.19 1.58
N TYR A 171 5.61 12.29 1.58
CA TYR A 171 6.83 12.43 0.78
C TYR A 171 6.62 12.31 -0.74
N PHE A 172 5.44 12.71 -1.23
CA PHE A 172 5.15 12.77 -2.67
C PHE A 172 5.80 14.04 -3.25
N GLU A 173 6.95 13.93 -3.92
CA GLU A 173 7.74 15.08 -4.39
C GLU A 173 7.73 15.23 -5.93
N GLN A 174 6.81 14.54 -6.61
CA GLN A 174 6.66 14.52 -8.06
C GLN A 174 6.33 15.90 -8.65
N GLY A 175 5.68 16.78 -7.88
CA GLY A 175 5.34 18.14 -8.30
C GLY A 175 6.42 19.19 -8.09
N ILE A 176 7.59 18.84 -7.54
CA ILE A 176 8.73 19.76 -7.52
C ILE A 176 9.08 20.09 -8.98
N GLN A 177 9.43 21.36 -9.26
CA GLN A 177 9.68 21.85 -10.63
C GLN A 177 10.63 20.95 -11.44
N ALA A 178 11.72 20.49 -10.81
CA ALA A 178 12.68 19.60 -11.46
C ALA A 178 12.06 18.25 -11.89
N ASN A 179 11.14 17.70 -11.09
CA ASN A 179 10.48 16.43 -11.41
C ASN A 179 9.35 16.63 -12.42
N LYS A 180 8.60 17.72 -12.29
CA LYS A 180 7.58 18.12 -13.28
C LYS A 180 8.19 18.35 -14.66
N ALA A 181 9.37 18.98 -14.73
CA ALA A 181 10.09 19.21 -15.99
C ALA A 181 10.56 17.90 -16.66
N LYS A 182 10.75 16.82 -15.88
CA LYS A 182 11.06 15.48 -16.39
C LYS A 182 9.81 14.69 -16.82
N GLY A 183 8.62 15.25 -16.64
CA GLY A 183 7.37 14.56 -16.96
C GLY A 183 6.95 13.50 -15.95
N ILE A 184 7.52 13.48 -14.74
CA ILE A 184 7.16 12.52 -13.70
C ILE A 184 5.68 12.68 -13.33
N LYS A 185 4.93 11.58 -13.36
CA LYS A 185 3.49 11.56 -13.06
C LYS A 185 3.26 11.88 -11.59
N GLN A 186 2.47 12.91 -11.35
CA GLN A 186 2.08 13.36 -10.02
C GLN A 186 0.95 12.52 -9.43
N LEU A 187 0.78 12.59 -8.11
CA LEU A 187 -0.34 11.98 -7.42
C LEU A 187 -1.66 12.62 -7.89
N VAL A 188 -2.52 11.83 -8.52
CA VAL A 188 -3.88 12.23 -8.89
C VAL A 188 -4.86 11.32 -8.18
N MET A 189 -5.69 11.91 -7.31
CA MET A 189 -6.81 11.23 -6.66
C MET A 189 -8.09 11.59 -7.41
N GLU A 190 -8.72 10.59 -8.02
CA GLU A 190 -9.95 10.76 -8.80
C GLU A 190 -11.13 10.08 -8.09
N ASN A 191 -12.19 10.83 -7.78
CA ASN A 191 -13.43 10.32 -7.18
C ASN A 191 -13.21 9.50 -5.89
N VAL A 192 -12.28 9.96 -5.04
CA VAL A 192 -11.99 9.30 -3.76
C VAL A 192 -12.96 9.73 -2.66
N LYS A 193 -13.29 8.81 -1.74
CA LYS A 193 -14.14 9.11 -0.59
C LYS A 193 -13.44 8.74 0.70
N SER A 194 -13.41 9.67 1.66
CA SER A 194 -12.87 9.38 2.99
C SER A 194 -13.69 10.04 4.09
N TYR A 195 -14.26 9.24 4.99
CA TYR A 195 -15.24 9.70 5.97
C TYR A 195 -15.25 8.87 7.26
N ARG A 196 -15.82 9.40 8.35
CA ARG A 196 -15.93 8.70 9.67
C ARG A 196 -14.59 8.20 10.22
N ASN A 197 -13.48 8.88 9.92
CA ASN A 197 -12.17 8.59 10.49
C ASN A 197 -11.95 9.48 11.71
N LYS A 198 -11.33 8.95 12.77
CA LYS A 198 -11.17 9.67 14.06
C LYS A 198 -10.24 10.87 13.98
N LEU A 199 -9.19 10.81 13.15
CA LEU A 199 -8.28 11.93 12.93
C LEU A 199 -8.65 12.72 11.67
N SER A 200 -8.28 12.24 10.48
CA SER A 200 -8.52 12.96 9.24
C SER A 200 -8.99 12.06 8.12
N GLY A 201 -9.77 12.62 7.18
CA GLY A 201 -10.19 11.93 5.97
C GLY A 201 -9.00 11.65 5.05
N ILE A 202 -8.45 12.70 4.44
CA ILE A 202 -7.27 12.65 3.57
C ILE A 202 -6.21 13.56 4.17
N ARG A 203 -4.98 13.05 4.34
CA ARG A 203 -3.82 13.84 4.75
C ARG A 203 -2.72 13.74 3.72
N LEU A 204 -2.28 14.90 3.25
CA LEU A 204 -1.09 15.07 2.44
C LEU A 204 0.01 15.62 3.34
N HIS A 205 1.17 14.95 3.42
CA HIS A 205 2.21 15.30 4.39
C HIS A 205 3.60 15.30 3.74
N TYR A 206 4.34 16.40 3.91
CA TYR A 206 5.68 16.60 3.33
C TYR A 206 5.75 16.28 1.83
N GLY A 207 4.99 16.97 0.97
CA GLY A 207 5.02 16.70 -0.47
C GLY A 207 4.61 17.91 -1.32
N GLN A 208 4.76 17.78 -2.64
CA GLN A 208 4.41 18.76 -3.66
C GLN A 208 3.85 18.05 -4.89
N GLY A 209 2.73 18.55 -5.43
CA GLY A 209 2.10 18.00 -6.63
C GLY A 209 1.10 16.88 -6.38
N ALA A 210 -0.03 17.22 -5.78
CA ALA A 210 -1.19 16.35 -5.70
C ALA A 210 -2.40 17.05 -6.30
N THR A 211 -3.20 16.32 -7.08
CA THR A 211 -4.48 16.79 -7.62
C THR A 211 -5.61 15.93 -7.06
N LEU A 212 -6.64 16.58 -6.52
CA LEU A 212 -7.88 15.91 -6.10
C LEU A 212 -8.98 16.38 -7.05
N LYS A 213 -9.66 15.45 -7.72
CA LYS A 213 -10.73 15.73 -8.68
C LYS A 213 -11.90 14.75 -8.54
#